data_AF-B8IIX2-F1
#
_entry.id   AF-B8IIX2-F1
#
_cell.length_a   1.000
_cell.length_b   1.000
_cell.length_c   1.000
_cell.angle_alpha   90.00
_cell.angle_beta   90.00
_cell.angle_gamma   90.00
#
_symmetry.space_group_name_H-M   'P 1'
#
loop_
_entity.id
_entity.type
_entity.pdbx_description
1 polymer ?
#
loop_
_entity_poly.entity_id
_entity_poly.type
_entity_poly.pdbx_seq_one_letter_code
_entity_poly.pdbx_strand_id
1 'polypeptide(L)'
;MILGPDLTTLKEAAKKRAQSYFVSIAESDGVEPTLRAMYVLKLQEARRVLAGGASDMIHEEAQIRGISDLEMAQMIDAMAADSTRLEMARMQTNVAIDAATSEAGVLAILARFGLTLSLDAGAA
;
A
#
# COMPACT_ATOMS: atom_id res chain seq x y z
N MET A 1 39.06 -6.97 -1.05
CA MET A 1 38.16 -7.52 -2.09
C MET A 1 36.76 -7.50 -1.50
N ILE A 2 35.92 -6.54 -1.88
CA ILE A 2 34.52 -6.52 -1.43
C ILE A 2 33.76 -7.36 -2.47
N LEU A 3 33.49 -8.62 -2.14
CA LEU A 3 32.66 -9.51 -2.94
C LEU A 3 31.21 -9.30 -2.50
N GLY A 4 30.52 -8.37 -3.16
CA GLY A 4 29.11 -8.10 -2.92
C GLY A 4 28.66 -6.76 -3.53
N PRO A 5 27.38 -6.63 -3.90
CA PRO A 5 26.81 -5.35 -4.31
C PRO A 5 26.92 -4.34 -3.17
N ASP A 6 27.14 -3.07 -3.50
CA ASP A 6 27.21 -2.03 -2.48
C ASP A 6 25.87 -1.89 -1.73
N LEU A 7 25.94 -1.35 -0.51
CA LEU A 7 24.79 -1.21 0.37
C LEU A 7 23.67 -0.36 -0.27
N THR A 8 24.01 0.57 -1.17
CA THR A 8 23.03 1.40 -1.88
C THR A 8 22.20 0.55 -2.83
N THR A 9 22.86 -0.30 -3.63
CA THR A 9 22.22 -1.23 -4.55
C THR A 9 21.30 -2.20 -3.82
N LEU A 10 21.77 -2.71 -2.67
CA LEU A 10 20.96 -3.57 -1.79
C LEU A 10 19.71 -2.85 -1.28
N LYS A 11 19.84 -1.60 -0.81
CA LYS A 11 18.72 -0.80 -0.33
C LYS A 11 17.69 -0.54 -1.42
N GLU A 12 18.12 -0.21 -2.63
CA GLU A 12 17.20 0.00 -3.76
C GLU A 12 16.44 -1.29 -4.13
N ALA A 13 17.14 -2.43 -4.18
CA ALA A 13 16.50 -3.72 -4.41
C ALA A 13 15.50 -4.08 -3.30
N ALA A 14 15.86 -3.83 -2.03
CA ALA A 14 14.98 -4.04 -0.89
C ALA A 14 13.74 -3.14 -0.93
N LYS A 15 13.88 -1.86 -1.28
CA LYS A 15 12.74 -0.93 -1.45
C LYS A 15 11.80 -1.40 -2.55
N LYS A 16 12.33 -1.84 -3.70
CA LYS A 16 11.53 -2.43 -4.78
C LYS A 16 10.78 -3.69 -4.30
N ARG A 17 11.47 -4.57 -3.57
CA ARG A 17 10.87 -5.79 -3.03
C ARG A 17 9.74 -5.48 -2.03
N ALA A 18 9.97 -4.53 -1.12
CA ALA A 18 8.96 -4.06 -0.19
C ALA A 18 7.76 -3.43 -0.93
N GLN A 19 8.01 -2.61 -1.96
CA GLN A 19 6.95 -2.05 -2.80
C GLN A 19 6.08 -3.15 -3.42
N SER A 20 6.68 -4.15 -4.08
CA SER A 20 5.91 -5.27 -4.66
C SER A 20 5.09 -6.02 -3.60
N TYR A 21 5.62 -6.19 -2.39
CA TYR A 21 4.88 -6.81 -1.29
C TYR A 21 3.64 -6.00 -0.89
N PHE A 22 3.79 -4.70 -0.63
CA PHE A 22 2.66 -3.86 -0.24
C PHE A 22 1.61 -3.70 -1.36
N VAL A 23 2.04 -3.68 -2.63
CA VAL A 23 1.12 -3.76 -3.78
C VAL A 23 0.35 -5.08 -3.76
N SER A 24 1.03 -6.22 -3.56
CA SER A 24 0.34 -7.52 -3.50
C SER A 24 -0.68 -7.63 -2.37
N ILE A 25 -0.44 -6.97 -1.23
CA ILE A 25 -1.44 -6.88 -0.16
C ILE A 25 -2.62 -6.01 -0.61
N ALA A 26 -2.35 -4.86 -1.23
CA ALA A 26 -3.40 -3.95 -1.71
C ALA A 26 -4.26 -4.56 -2.82
N GLU A 27 -3.75 -5.55 -3.55
CA GLU A 27 -4.48 -6.26 -4.61
C GLU A 27 -5.10 -7.58 -4.12
N SER A 28 -4.85 -7.99 -2.86
CA SER A 28 -5.31 -9.29 -2.33
C SER A 28 -6.83 -9.42 -2.19
N ASP A 29 -7.55 -8.30 -2.12
CA ASP A 29 -9.01 -8.24 -2.09
C ASP A 29 -9.64 -8.17 -3.49
N GLY A 30 -8.84 -8.20 -4.55
CA GLY A 30 -9.29 -8.16 -5.94
C GLY A 30 -9.78 -6.78 -6.40
N VAL A 31 -9.54 -5.72 -5.62
CA VAL A 31 -9.90 -4.35 -6.01
C VAL A 31 -8.79 -3.76 -6.88
N GLU A 32 -9.15 -3.38 -8.10
CA GLU A 32 -8.23 -2.74 -9.06
C GLU A 32 -7.59 -1.46 -8.47
N PRO A 33 -6.30 -1.19 -8.72
CA PRO A 33 -5.60 -0.03 -8.17
C PRO A 33 -6.26 1.32 -8.50
N THR A 34 -6.83 1.45 -9.70
CA THR A 34 -7.55 2.65 -10.13
C THR A 34 -8.83 2.87 -9.33
N LEU A 35 -9.57 1.79 -9.05
CA LEU A 35 -10.77 1.84 -8.21
C LEU A 35 -10.42 2.19 -6.76
N ARG A 36 -9.32 1.62 -6.23
CA ARG A 36 -8.80 1.94 -4.89
C ARG A 36 -8.43 3.42 -4.76
N ALA A 37 -7.76 3.99 -5.75
CA ALA A 37 -7.46 5.42 -5.79
C ALA A 37 -8.74 6.28 -5.76
N MET A 38 -9.81 5.82 -6.43
CA MET A 38 -11.08 6.52 -6.40
C MET A 38 -11.73 6.51 -5.01
N TYR A 39 -11.60 5.43 -4.23
CA TYR A 39 -12.12 5.41 -2.86
C TYR A 39 -11.45 6.47 -1.97
N VAL A 40 -10.14 6.69 -2.12
CA VAL A 40 -9.44 7.77 -1.40
C VAL A 40 -9.99 9.14 -1.78
N LEU A 41 -10.27 9.38 -3.06
CA LEU A 41 -10.84 10.66 -3.54
C LEU A 41 -12.27 10.90 -3.03
N LYS A 42 -13.05 9.85 -2.82
CA LYS A 42 -14.44 9.92 -2.33
C LYS A 42 -14.57 9.92 -0.81
N LEU A 43 -13.46 9.78 -0.07
CA LEU A 43 -13.45 9.60 1.37
C LEU A 43 -14.20 10.72 2.12
N GLN A 44 -14.04 11.97 1.69
CA GLN A 44 -14.71 13.10 2.35
C GLN A 44 -16.23 13.03 2.21
N GLU A 45 -16.73 12.63 1.03
CA GLU A 45 -18.15 12.44 0.76
C GLU A 45 -18.69 11.25 1.58
N ALA A 46 -17.93 10.17 1.67
CA ALA A 46 -18.29 9.01 2.49
C ALA A 46 -18.44 9.38 3.96
N ARG A 47 -17.49 10.14 4.51
CA ARG A 47 -17.56 10.64 5.89
C ARG A 47 -18.73 11.58 6.12
N ARG A 48 -19.13 12.38 5.13
CA ARG A 48 -20.34 13.21 5.22
C ARG A 48 -21.59 12.34 5.36
N VAL A 49 -21.73 11.30 4.55
CA VAL A 49 -22.87 10.36 4.63
C VAL A 49 -22.87 9.61 5.96
N LEU A 50 -21.71 9.13 6.42
CA LEU A 50 -21.58 8.47 7.73
C LEU A 50 -21.94 9.38 8.91
N ALA A 51 -21.79 10.70 8.75
CA ALA A 51 -22.20 11.70 9.74
C ALA A 51 -23.70 12.10 9.64
N GLY A 52 -24.48 11.44 8.78
CA GLY A 52 -25.90 11.72 8.56
C GLY A 52 -26.18 12.82 7.54
N GLY A 53 -25.16 13.27 6.79
CA GLY A 53 -25.35 14.16 5.64
C GLY A 53 -25.72 13.39 4.37
N ALA A 54 -25.94 14.12 3.27
CA ALA A 54 -26.22 13.56 1.96
C ALA A 54 -25.04 13.75 0.99
N SER A 55 -24.95 12.88 -0.02
CA SER A 55 -23.99 12.99 -1.12
C SER A 55 -24.58 12.35 -2.38
N ASP A 56 -24.84 13.17 -3.41
CA ASP A 56 -25.41 12.71 -4.68
C ASP A 56 -24.51 11.68 -5.36
N MET A 57 -23.18 11.86 -5.26
CA MET A 57 -22.20 10.92 -5.80
C MET A 57 -22.32 9.52 -5.17
N ILE A 58 -22.46 9.46 -3.84
CA ILE A 58 -22.59 8.19 -3.14
C ILE A 58 -23.95 7.58 -3.41
N HIS A 59 -24.99 8.40 -3.44
CA HIS A 59 -26.34 7.97 -3.76
C HIS A 59 -26.39 7.30 -5.14
N GLU A 60 -25.89 7.97 -6.18
CA GLU A 60 -25.86 7.44 -7.55
C GLU A 60 -25.07 6.12 -7.63
N GLU A 61 -23.90 6.04 -6.99
CA GLU A 61 -23.10 4.81 -7.01
C GLU A 61 -23.74 3.67 -6.21
N ALA A 62 -24.39 3.98 -5.09
CA ALA A 62 -25.15 3.02 -4.30
C ALA A 62 -26.32 2.44 -5.10
N GLN A 63 -27.06 3.29 -5.83
CA GLN A 63 -28.13 2.87 -6.74
C GLN A 63 -27.61 1.95 -7.85
N ILE A 64 -26.49 2.29 -8.49
CA ILE A 64 -25.87 1.45 -9.54
C ILE A 64 -25.50 0.07 -8.99
N ARG A 65 -25.00 0.02 -7.75
CA ARG A 65 -24.54 -1.21 -7.09
C ARG A 65 -25.65 -1.97 -6.36
N GLY A 66 -26.86 -1.41 -6.28
CA GLY A 66 -27.99 -2.02 -5.58
C GLY A 66 -27.82 -2.12 -4.06
N ILE A 67 -27.09 -1.18 -3.45
CA ILE A 67 -26.85 -1.10 -2.00
C ILE A 67 -27.35 0.24 -1.45
N SER A 68 -27.38 0.38 -0.12
CA SER A 68 -27.72 1.66 0.51
C SER A 68 -26.56 2.66 0.48
N ASP A 69 -26.89 3.95 0.56
CA ASP A 69 -25.91 5.03 0.68
C ASP A 69 -24.97 4.82 1.87
N LEU A 70 -25.49 4.27 2.98
CA LEU A 70 -24.72 3.97 4.18
C LEU A 70 -23.72 2.84 3.95
N GLU A 71 -24.15 1.74 3.32
CA GLU A 71 -23.25 0.61 2.98
C GLU A 71 -22.16 1.06 2.00
N MET A 72 -22.52 1.88 1.01
CA MET A 72 -21.55 2.45 0.06
C MET A 72 -20.53 3.34 0.78
N ALA A 73 -20.98 4.23 1.66
CA ALA A 73 -20.10 5.09 2.43
C ALA A 73 -19.15 4.31 3.37
N GLN A 74 -19.65 3.26 4.02
CA GLN A 74 -18.83 2.36 4.84
C GLN A 74 -17.75 1.65 4.03
N MET A 75 -18.11 1.14 2.84
CA MET A 75 -17.17 0.52 1.92
C MET A 75 -16.05 1.48 1.51
N ILE A 76 -16.40 2.71 1.11
CA ILE A 76 -15.42 3.73 0.72
C ILE A 76 -14.48 4.07 1.88
N ASP A 77 -15.02 4.31 3.08
CA ASP A 77 -14.21 4.68 4.25
C ASP A 77 -13.24 3.56 4.64
N ALA A 78 -13.71 2.31 4.66
CA ALA A 78 -12.86 1.14 4.92
C ALA A 78 -11.73 1.00 3.88
N MET A 79 -12.07 1.04 2.59
CA MET A 79 -11.10 0.90 1.51
C MET A 79 -10.06 2.02 1.51
N ALA A 80 -10.48 3.27 1.76
CA ALA A 80 -9.58 4.41 1.82
C ALA A 80 -8.67 4.36 3.06
N ALA A 81 -9.19 3.92 4.21
CA ALA A 81 -8.43 3.75 5.44
C ALA A 81 -7.34 2.67 5.26
N ASP A 82 -7.69 1.52 4.67
CA ASP A 82 -6.72 0.47 4.39
C ASP A 82 -5.65 0.91 3.39
N SER A 83 -6.03 1.65 2.34
CA SER A 83 -5.09 2.20 1.36
C SER A 83 -4.08 3.14 2.02
N THR A 84 -4.55 4.01 2.92
CA THR A 84 -3.70 4.92 3.69
C THR A 84 -2.78 4.16 4.65
N ARG A 85 -3.30 3.15 5.34
CA ARG A 85 -2.52 2.31 6.27
C ARG A 85 -1.40 1.57 5.55
N LEU A 86 -1.69 0.98 4.39
CA LEU A 86 -0.69 0.26 3.59
C LEU A 86 0.39 1.20 3.05
N GLU A 87 0.02 2.38 2.56
CA GLU A 87 1.00 3.37 2.10
C GLU A 87 1.90 3.83 3.24
N MET A 88 1.33 4.07 4.43
CA MET A 88 2.13 4.46 5.58
C MET A 88 3.09 3.38 6.05
N ALA A 89 2.67 2.11 6.05
CA ALA A 89 3.54 0.99 6.34
C ALA A 89 4.67 0.85 5.30
N ARG A 90 4.37 1.05 4.01
CA ARG A 90 5.37 1.06 2.93
C ARG A 90 6.40 2.18 3.13
N MET A 91 5.95 3.40 3.42
CA MET A 91 6.82 4.54 3.68
C MET A 91 7.72 4.32 4.89
N GLN A 92 7.16 3.85 6.01
CA GLN A 92 7.94 3.52 7.22
C GLN A 92 9.00 2.44 6.92
N THR A 93 8.65 1.45 6.11
CA THR A 93 9.60 0.40 5.68
C THR A 93 10.73 0.98 4.84
N ASN A 94 10.42 1.87 3.88
CA ASN A 94 11.45 2.55 3.09
C ASN A 94 12.39 3.39 3.95
N VAL A 95 11.85 4.16 4.91
CA VAL A 95 12.67 4.95 5.85
C VAL A 95 13.58 4.04 6.67
N ALA A 96 13.07 2.90 7.16
CA ALA A 96 13.87 1.94 7.89
C ALA A 96 15.01 1.35 7.02
N ILE A 97 14.72 1.03 5.74
CA ILE A 97 15.72 0.52 4.79
C ILE A 97 16.79 1.58 4.54
N ASP A 98 16.40 2.83 4.32
CA ASP A 98 17.34 3.92 4.08
C ASP A 98 18.23 4.19 5.31
N ALA A 99 17.67 4.06 6.51
CA ALA A 99 18.40 4.20 7.78
C ALA A 99 19.34 3.02 8.11
N ALA A 100 19.20 1.86 7.46
CA ALA A 100 20.05 0.70 7.73
C ALA A 100 21.51 0.96 7.33
N THR A 101 22.46 0.66 8.21
CA THR A 101 23.89 0.91 7.97
C THR A 101 24.66 -0.33 7.49
N SER A 102 23.98 -1.46 7.33
CA SER A 102 24.58 -2.73 6.93
C SER A 102 23.59 -3.59 6.15
N GLU A 103 24.13 -4.55 5.41
CA GLU A 103 23.34 -5.57 4.71
C GLU A 103 22.44 -6.37 5.66
N ALA A 104 22.98 -6.83 6.79
CA ALA A 104 22.22 -7.54 7.80
C ALA A 104 21.02 -6.72 8.32
N GLY A 105 21.19 -5.39 8.46
CA GLY A 105 20.11 -4.49 8.83
C GLY A 105 18.99 -4.43 7.79
N VAL A 106 19.34 -4.35 6.50
CA VAL A 106 18.36 -4.36 5.39
C VAL A 106 17.61 -5.69 5.36
N LEU A 107 18.31 -6.81 5.45
CA LEU A 107 17.72 -8.15 5.46
C LEU A 107 16.80 -8.37 6.66
N ALA A 108 17.19 -7.88 7.84
CA ALA A 108 16.35 -7.96 9.05
C ALA A 108 15.04 -7.17 8.92
N ILE A 109 15.03 -6.07 8.16
CA ILE A 109 13.80 -5.31 7.87
C ILE A 109 12.88 -6.12 6.95
N LEU A 110 13.41 -6.71 5.88
CA LEU A 110 12.64 -7.55 4.95
C LEU A 110 12.07 -8.80 5.64
N ALA A 111 12.85 -9.41 6.53
CA ALA A 111 12.44 -10.61 7.27
C ALA A 111 11.19 -10.40 8.13
N ARG A 112 10.91 -9.17 8.60
CA ARG A 112 9.67 -8.83 9.34
C ARG A 112 8.40 -9.08 8.54
N PHE A 113 8.53 -9.08 7.22
CA PHE A 113 7.44 -9.31 6.26
C PHE A 113 7.53 -10.68 5.59
N GLY A 114 8.42 -11.57 6.07
CA GLY A 114 8.70 -12.85 5.41
C GLY A 114 9.35 -12.71 4.03
N LEU A 115 9.94 -11.55 3.72
CA LEU A 115 10.56 -11.28 2.43
C LEU A 115 12.03 -11.69 2.45
N THR A 116 12.46 -12.36 1.38
CA THR A 116 13.87 -12.60 1.06
C THR A 116 14.30 -11.73 -0.11
N LEU A 117 15.62 -11.49 -0.19
CA LEU A 117 16.24 -10.78 -1.29
C LEU A 117 17.23 -11.72 -1.97
N SER A 118 17.02 -11.97 -3.26
CA SER A 118 18.02 -12.58 -4.15
C SER A 118 18.45 -11.49 -5.11
N LEU A 119 19.73 -11.14 -5.10
CA LEU A 119 20.31 -10.31 -6.14
C LEU A 119 20.84 -11.27 -7.18
N ASP A 120 20.18 -11.34 -8.34
CA ASP A 120 20.72 -12.08 -9.46
C ASP A 120 22.09 -11.48 -9.79
N ALA A 121 23.12 -12.32 -9.76
CA ALA A 121 24.47 -11.95 -10.17
C ALA A 121 24.46 -11.72 -11.70
N GLY A 122 24.07 -10.52 -12.12
CA GLY A 122 23.79 -10.25 -13.53
C GLY A 122 23.96 -8.79 -13.91
N ALA A 123 25.21 -8.30 -13.90
CA ALA A 123 25.80 -7.38 -14.88
C ALA A 123 27.21 -6.99 -14.38
N ALA A 124 28.17 -7.89 -14.63
CA ALA A 124 29.58 -7.54 -14.71
C ALA A 124 29.97 -7.40 -16.18
#